data_AF-A0A7W6LSS1-F1
#
_entry.id   AF-A0A7W6LSS1-F1
#
_cell.length_a   1.000
_cell.length_b   1.000
_cell.length_c   1.000
_cell.angle_alpha   90.00
_cell.angle_beta   90.00
_cell.angle_gamma   90.00
#
_symmetry.space_group_name_H-M   'P 1'
#
loop_
_entity.id
_entity.type
_entity.pdbx_description
1 polymer ?
#
loop_
_entity_poly.entity_id
_entity_poly.type
_entity_poly.pdbx_seq_one_letter_code
_entity_poly.pdbx_strand_id
1 'polypeptide(L)'
;MAAAITAFRAAQAASDRHGKVIEDPAWEALRQSRDAIPHRTTASGFEYRGTVRHMSTDRASDVGAAQAARRAATGDLMSEDYARTCAELRGLIEWREAEEVRARHRLNINSIAAESNRLSDASGDALYDVENFPVATIADLIAKVELIEETDGQVDIEVLLRDLRRLAGEAAA
;
A
#
# COMPACT_ATOMS: atom_id res chain seq x y z
N MET A 1 6.74 1.94 -33.72
CA MET A 1 7.24 1.39 -32.45
C MET A 1 7.97 2.42 -31.59
N ALA A 2 9.04 3.04 -32.08
CA ALA A 2 9.93 3.90 -31.27
C ALA A 2 9.24 4.98 -30.44
N ALA A 3 8.19 5.62 -30.97
CA ALA A 3 7.42 6.62 -30.23
C ALA A 3 6.65 6.02 -29.04
N ALA A 4 6.04 4.83 -29.19
CA ALA A 4 5.34 4.13 -28.11
C ALA A 4 6.30 3.72 -26.99
N ILE A 5 7.46 3.16 -27.35
CA ILE A 5 8.52 2.81 -26.39
C ILE A 5 9.03 4.05 -25.65
N THR A 6 9.21 5.17 -26.36
CA THR A 6 9.65 6.44 -25.74
C THR A 6 8.61 6.96 -24.75
N ALA A 7 7.32 6.90 -25.10
CA ALA A 7 6.23 7.30 -24.22
C ALA A 7 6.17 6.41 -22.97
N PHE A 8 6.31 5.10 -23.13
CA PHE A 8 6.38 4.15 -22.02
C PHE A 8 7.55 4.46 -21.08
N ARG A 9 8.77 4.58 -21.59
CA ARG A 9 9.95 4.92 -20.78
C ARG A 9 9.77 6.24 -20.03
N ALA A 10 9.17 7.25 -20.66
CA ALA A 10 8.89 8.53 -20.02
C ALA A 10 7.87 8.41 -18.88
N ALA A 11 6.80 7.63 -19.08
CA ALA A 11 5.78 7.37 -18.06
C ALA A 11 6.37 6.58 -16.88
N GLN A 12 7.15 5.53 -17.17
CA GLN A 12 7.83 4.73 -16.15
C GLN A 12 8.82 5.58 -15.35
N ALA A 13 9.64 6.40 -16.01
CA ALA A 13 10.58 7.28 -15.34
C ALA A 13 9.88 8.33 -14.45
N ALA A 14 8.69 8.81 -14.85
CA ALA A 14 7.89 9.71 -14.02
C ALA A 14 7.35 9.00 -12.77
N SER A 15 6.82 7.78 -12.93
CA SER A 15 6.37 6.93 -11.83
C SER A 15 7.50 6.63 -10.84
N ASP A 16 8.63 6.12 -11.34
CA ASP A 16 9.81 5.81 -10.53
C ASP A 16 10.34 7.03 -9.76
N ARG A 17 10.36 8.19 -10.43
CA ARG A 17 10.79 9.44 -9.81
C ARG A 17 9.84 9.87 -8.71
N HIS A 18 8.52 9.75 -8.93
CA HIS A 18 7.54 10.05 -7.89
C HIS A 18 7.70 9.12 -6.69
N GLY A 19 7.85 7.81 -6.94
CA GLY A 19 8.15 6.80 -5.93
C GLY A 19 9.33 7.19 -5.05
N LYS A 20 10.50 7.39 -5.67
CA LYS A 20 11.77 7.64 -4.96
C LYS A 20 11.84 9.00 -4.26
N VAL A 21 11.28 10.05 -4.86
CA VAL A 21 11.50 11.44 -4.41
C VAL A 21 10.36 11.96 -3.55
N ILE A 22 9.15 11.45 -3.72
CA ILE A 22 7.95 11.97 -3.04
C ILE A 22 7.32 10.91 -2.14
N GLU A 23 7.04 9.72 -2.68
CA GLU A 23 6.29 8.70 -1.97
C GLU A 23 7.10 8.03 -0.85
N ASP A 24 8.28 7.49 -1.15
CA ASP A 24 9.14 6.83 -0.17
C ASP A 24 9.46 7.73 1.04
N PRO A 25 9.86 9.01 0.85
CA PRO A 25 10.09 9.92 1.98
C PRO A 25 8.83 10.22 2.79
N ALA A 26 7.65 10.31 2.15
CA ALA A 26 6.40 10.57 2.85
C ALA A 26 5.95 9.39 3.71
N TRP A 27 6.10 8.16 3.21
CA TRP A 27 5.85 6.95 3.99
C TRP A 27 6.83 6.78 5.14
N GLU A 28 8.11 7.13 4.95
CA GLU A 28 9.09 7.17 6.02
C GLU A 28 8.72 8.20 7.10
N ALA A 29 8.35 9.41 6.70
CA ALA A 29 7.89 10.45 7.63
C ALA A 29 6.61 10.04 8.39
N LEU A 30 5.72 9.28 7.75
CA LEU A 30 4.53 8.72 8.41
C LEU A 30 4.91 7.67 9.46
N ARG A 31 5.82 6.75 9.11
CA ARG A 31 6.34 5.74 10.05
C ARG A 31 6.94 6.42 11.28
N GLN A 32 7.82 7.39 11.08
CA GLN A 32 8.42 8.17 12.18
C GLN A 32 7.36 8.91 13.00
N SER A 33 6.37 9.52 12.35
CA SER A 33 5.27 10.20 13.03
C SER A 33 4.45 9.24 13.91
N ARG A 34 4.16 8.03 13.42
CA ARG A 34 3.43 6.99 14.15
C ARG A 34 4.22 6.50 15.36
N ASP A 35 5.51 6.25 15.19
CA ASP A 35 6.37 5.76 16.26
C ASP A 35 6.57 6.83 17.35
N ALA A 36 6.48 8.12 17.00
CA ALA A 36 6.51 9.24 17.94
C ALA A 36 5.20 9.45 18.72
N ILE A 37 4.07 8.83 18.33
CA ILE A 37 2.83 8.92 19.11
C ILE A 37 3.08 8.20 20.44
N PRO A 38 2.86 8.85 21.60
CA PRO A 38 3.14 8.23 22.90
C PRO A 38 2.15 7.11 23.21
N HIS A 39 2.66 6.03 23.80
CA HIS A 39 1.80 5.01 24.41
C HIS A 39 1.27 5.52 25.76
N ARG A 40 0.06 5.10 26.12
CA ARG A 40 -0.61 5.50 27.35
C ARG A 40 -1.08 4.28 28.14
N THR A 41 -1.09 4.45 29.44
CA THR A 41 -1.56 3.45 30.40
C THR A 41 -2.85 3.96 31.04
N THR A 42 -3.81 3.06 31.27
CA THR A 42 -5.07 3.39 31.94
C THR A 42 -4.82 3.90 33.35
N ALA A 43 -5.54 4.95 33.75
CA ALA A 43 -5.59 5.42 35.12
C ALA A 43 -6.35 4.42 36.01
N SER A 44 -7.39 3.78 35.49
CA SER A 44 -8.05 2.68 36.19
C SER A 44 -7.21 1.40 36.13
N GLY A 45 -7.40 0.56 37.13
CA GLY A 45 -6.82 -0.77 37.21
C GLY A 45 -7.85 -1.77 37.74
N PHE A 46 -7.52 -3.05 37.65
CA PHE A 46 -8.33 -4.15 38.14
C PHE A 46 -7.46 -5.15 38.91
N GLU A 47 -8.04 -5.85 39.88
CA GLU A 47 -7.32 -6.89 40.60
C GLU A 47 -7.08 -8.12 39.72
N TYR A 48 -5.82 -8.54 39.64
CA TYR A 48 -5.39 -9.74 38.97
C TYR A 48 -4.34 -10.44 39.83
N ARG A 49 -4.66 -11.67 40.27
CA ARG A 49 -3.77 -12.49 41.11
C ARG A 49 -3.27 -11.75 42.37
N GLY A 50 -4.16 -11.01 43.03
CA GLY A 50 -3.83 -10.26 44.27
C GLY A 50 -3.07 -8.96 44.04
N THR A 51 -2.95 -8.49 42.78
CA THR A 51 -2.28 -7.21 42.46
C THR A 51 -3.15 -6.35 41.55
N VAL A 52 -3.12 -5.04 41.74
CA VAL A 52 -3.81 -4.10 40.82
C VAL A 52 -3.00 -4.00 39.53
N ARG A 53 -3.63 -4.32 38.40
CA ARG A 53 -3.04 -4.23 37.07
C ARG A 53 -3.71 -3.12 36.26
N HIS A 54 -2.88 -2.31 35.62
CA HIS A 54 -3.27 -1.33 34.60
C HIS A 54 -3.01 -1.90 33.20
N MET A 55 -3.73 -1.38 32.20
CA MET A 55 -3.57 -1.77 30.80
C MET A 55 -2.86 -0.68 30.02
N SER A 56 -2.09 -1.05 29.00
CA SER A 56 -1.32 -0.09 28.19
C SER A 56 -1.54 -0.28 26.70
N THR A 57 -1.55 0.83 25.95
CA THR A 57 -1.58 0.81 24.48
C THR A 57 -0.28 0.28 23.86
N ASP A 58 0.77 0.07 24.67
CA ASP A 58 2.04 -0.54 24.25
C ASP A 58 1.98 -2.08 24.24
N ARG A 59 0.97 -2.67 24.88
CA ARG A 59 0.85 -4.12 25.03
C ARG A 59 -0.23 -4.66 24.11
N ALA A 60 0.16 -5.39 23.07
CA ALA A 60 -0.77 -6.00 22.11
C ALA A 60 -1.83 -6.91 22.79
N SER A 61 -1.46 -7.61 23.86
CA SER A 61 -2.40 -8.43 24.63
C SER A 61 -3.44 -7.60 25.37
N ASP A 62 -3.09 -6.42 25.88
CA ASP A 62 -4.02 -5.49 26.53
C ASP A 62 -4.99 -4.89 25.49
N VAL A 63 -4.47 -4.47 24.34
CA VAL A 63 -5.27 -3.96 23.22
C VAL A 63 -6.28 -5.01 22.75
N GLY A 64 -5.82 -6.24 22.50
CA GLY A 64 -6.69 -7.35 22.09
C GLY A 64 -7.77 -7.67 23.13
N ALA A 65 -7.41 -7.66 24.42
CA ALA A 65 -8.35 -7.88 25.51
C ALA A 65 -9.43 -6.79 25.58
N ALA A 66 -9.06 -5.52 25.45
CA ALA A 66 -10.00 -4.40 25.49
C ALA A 66 -10.96 -4.38 24.28
N GLN A 67 -10.46 -4.78 23.10
CA GLN A 67 -11.28 -4.93 21.89
C GLN A 67 -12.24 -6.13 21.98
N ALA A 68 -11.79 -7.27 22.52
CA ALA A 68 -12.61 -8.45 22.74
C ALA A 68 -13.72 -8.20 23.78
N ALA A 69 -13.40 -7.48 24.86
CA ALA A 69 -14.36 -7.10 25.90
C ALA A 69 -15.53 -6.25 25.35
N ARG A 70 -15.35 -5.52 24.24
CA ARG A 70 -16.44 -4.79 23.56
C ARG A 70 -17.47 -5.73 22.93
N ARG A 71 -17.05 -6.91 22.48
CA ARG A 71 -17.87 -7.87 21.73
C ARG A 71 -18.57 -8.87 22.65
N ALA A 72 -18.02 -9.11 23.84
CA ALA A 72 -18.62 -9.98 24.83
C ALA A 72 -19.78 -9.26 25.53
N ALA A 73 -21.02 -9.69 25.27
CA ALA A 73 -22.23 -9.21 25.94
C ALA A 73 -22.37 -9.73 27.38
N THR A 74 -21.25 -9.83 28.12
CA THR A 74 -21.18 -10.56 29.39
C THR A 74 -20.76 -9.62 30.51
N GLY A 75 -21.67 -8.74 30.90
CA GLY A 75 -21.52 -7.96 32.14
C GLY A 75 -21.36 -8.86 33.37
N ASP A 76 -21.85 -10.11 33.31
CA ASP A 76 -21.84 -11.04 34.44
C ASP A 76 -20.53 -11.85 34.61
N LEU A 77 -19.65 -11.88 33.59
CA LEU A 77 -18.41 -12.68 33.63
C LEU A 77 -17.15 -11.87 33.94
N MET A 78 -17.26 -10.54 33.94
CA MET A 78 -16.11 -9.64 34.10
C MET A 78 -16.34 -8.71 35.28
N SER A 79 -15.29 -8.47 36.09
CA SER A 79 -15.41 -7.48 37.16
C SER A 79 -15.67 -6.09 36.57
N GLU A 80 -16.43 -5.28 37.30
CA GLU A 80 -16.74 -3.90 36.90
C GLU A 80 -15.46 -3.08 36.67
N ASP A 81 -14.45 -3.29 37.51
CA ASP A 81 -13.12 -2.67 37.37
C ASP A 81 -12.40 -3.06 36.09
N TYR A 82 -12.48 -4.33 35.70
CA TYR A 82 -11.91 -4.81 34.45
C TYR A 82 -12.64 -4.22 33.25
N ALA A 83 -13.98 -4.21 33.28
CA ALA A 83 -14.80 -3.63 32.22
C ALA A 83 -14.53 -2.13 32.04
N ARG A 84 -14.43 -1.37 33.14
CA ARG A 84 -14.04 0.04 33.17
C ARG A 84 -12.64 0.26 32.60
N THR A 85 -11.66 -0.55 33.01
CA THR A 85 -10.28 -0.46 32.51
C THR A 85 -10.19 -0.77 31.01
N CYS A 86 -10.93 -1.76 30.54
CA CYS A 86 -11.04 -2.04 29.10
C CYS A 86 -11.70 -0.88 28.34
N ALA A 87 -12.72 -0.23 28.91
CA ALA A 87 -13.37 0.92 28.30
C ALA A 87 -12.43 2.14 28.20
N GLU A 88 -11.69 2.43 29.26
CA GLU A 88 -10.68 3.49 29.25
C GLU A 88 -9.61 3.21 28.20
N LEU A 89 -9.07 1.98 28.15
CA LEU A 89 -8.05 1.61 27.16
C LEU A 89 -8.55 1.78 25.73
N ARG A 90 -9.81 1.46 25.43
CA ARG A 90 -10.39 1.70 24.11
C ARG A 90 -10.38 3.18 23.74
N GLY A 91 -10.73 4.08 24.67
CA GLY A 91 -10.63 5.52 24.43
C GLY A 91 -9.18 5.97 24.15
N LEU A 92 -8.20 5.37 24.82
CA LEU A 92 -6.78 5.65 24.55
C LEU A 92 -6.32 5.10 23.19
N ILE A 93 -6.82 3.94 22.77
CA ILE A 93 -6.58 3.36 21.44
C ILE A 93 -7.16 4.27 20.35
N GLU A 94 -8.44 4.66 20.49
CA GLU A 94 -9.13 5.57 19.56
C GLU A 94 -8.41 6.92 19.46
N TRP A 95 -7.92 7.46 20.59
CA TRP A 95 -7.09 8.67 20.58
C TRP A 95 -5.81 8.47 19.75
N ARG A 96 -5.10 7.35 19.93
CA ARG A 96 -3.86 7.05 19.20
C ARG A 96 -4.12 6.89 17.71
N GLU A 97 -5.20 6.20 17.33
CA GLU A 97 -5.65 6.05 15.94
C GLU A 97 -5.98 7.42 15.32
N ALA A 98 -6.65 8.30 16.06
CA ALA A 98 -6.97 9.65 15.59
C ALA A 98 -5.72 10.55 15.42
N GLU A 99 -4.67 10.37 16.24
CA GLU A 99 -3.38 11.02 16.02
C GLU A 99 -2.68 10.47 14.75
N GLU A 100 -2.75 9.16 14.50
CA GLU A 100 -2.22 8.58 13.26
C GLU A 100 -2.94 9.13 12.02
N VAL A 101 -4.28 9.20 12.06
CA VAL A 101 -5.08 9.79 10.98
C VAL A 101 -4.70 11.26 10.74
N ARG A 102 -4.50 12.04 11.81
CA ARG A 102 -4.01 13.42 11.70
C ARG A 102 -2.61 13.50 11.09
N ALA A 103 -1.70 12.59 11.45
CA ALA A 103 -0.38 12.52 10.84
C ALA A 103 -0.45 12.21 9.34
N ARG A 104 -1.29 11.24 8.93
CA ARG A 104 -1.55 10.92 7.51
C ARG A 104 -2.07 12.13 6.74
N HIS A 105 -3.03 12.85 7.31
CA HIS A 105 -3.58 14.06 6.70
C HIS A 105 -2.52 15.16 6.56
N ARG A 106 -1.74 15.44 7.62
CA ARG A 106 -0.67 16.44 7.60
C ARG A 106 0.40 16.17 6.54
N LEU A 107 0.69 14.89 6.30
CA LEU A 107 1.66 14.44 5.31
C LEU A 107 1.04 14.25 3.91
N ASN A 108 -0.24 14.58 3.72
CA ASN A 108 -0.96 14.43 2.46
C ASN A 108 -0.86 13.03 1.82
N ILE A 109 -0.79 11.97 2.66
CA ILE A 109 -0.55 10.59 2.21
C ILE A 109 -1.58 10.14 1.17
N ASN A 110 -2.84 10.51 1.34
CA ASN A 110 -3.89 10.13 0.40
C ASN A 110 -3.68 10.76 -1.00
N SER A 111 -3.23 12.02 -1.07
CA SER A 111 -2.96 12.68 -2.34
C SER A 111 -1.71 12.13 -3.02
N ILE A 112 -0.68 11.80 -2.24
CA ILE A 112 0.53 11.15 -2.74
C ILE A 112 0.19 9.77 -3.31
N ALA A 113 -0.57 8.95 -2.58
CA ALA A 113 -1.01 7.65 -3.06
C ALA A 113 -1.89 7.76 -4.33
N ALA A 114 -2.77 8.76 -4.40
CA ALA A 114 -3.59 8.98 -5.59
C ALA A 114 -2.74 9.35 -6.82
N GLU A 115 -1.71 10.17 -6.64
CA GLU A 115 -0.78 10.52 -7.72
C GLU A 115 0.10 9.34 -8.14
N SER A 116 0.58 8.53 -7.18
CA SER A 116 1.31 7.30 -7.45
C SER A 116 0.48 6.34 -8.30
N ASN A 117 -0.79 6.11 -7.92
CA ASN A 117 -1.72 5.31 -8.72
C ASN A 117 -1.89 5.88 -10.14
N ARG A 118 -2.12 7.19 -10.28
CA ARG A 118 -2.28 7.84 -11.60
C ARG A 118 -1.05 7.67 -12.49
N LEU A 119 0.15 7.76 -11.93
CA LEU A 119 1.41 7.57 -12.67
C LEU A 119 1.65 6.11 -13.02
N SER A 120 1.32 5.19 -12.13
CA SER A 120 1.35 3.75 -12.39
C SER A 120 0.38 3.37 -13.50
N ASP A 121 -0.85 3.88 -13.46
CA ASP A 121 -1.86 3.66 -14.50
C ASP A 121 -1.36 4.19 -15.85
N ALA A 122 -0.81 5.41 -15.89
CA ALA A 122 -0.25 5.97 -17.13
C ALA A 122 0.93 5.15 -17.69
N SER A 123 1.76 4.57 -16.82
CA SER A 123 2.83 3.65 -17.24
C SER A 123 2.26 2.33 -17.78
N GLY A 124 1.21 1.81 -17.15
CA GLY A 124 0.50 0.60 -17.61
C GLY A 124 -0.18 0.80 -18.96
N ASP A 125 -0.87 1.93 -19.15
CA ASP A 125 -1.50 2.30 -20.42
C ASP A 125 -0.45 2.44 -21.54
N ALA A 126 0.69 3.08 -21.25
CA ALA A 126 1.77 3.21 -22.22
C ALA A 126 2.43 1.86 -22.56
N LEU A 127 2.53 0.94 -21.60
CA LEU A 127 2.98 -0.43 -21.86
C LEU A 127 1.99 -1.17 -22.76
N TYR A 128 0.69 -1.07 -22.46
CA TYR A 128 -0.37 -1.63 -23.28
C TYR A 128 -0.32 -1.12 -24.73
N ASP A 129 -0.03 0.16 -24.93
CA ASP A 129 0.18 0.74 -26.27
C ASP A 129 1.39 0.14 -26.99
N VAL A 130 2.48 -0.17 -26.27
CA VAL A 130 3.61 -0.89 -26.84
C VAL A 130 3.19 -2.30 -27.24
N GLU A 131 2.54 -3.05 -26.35
CA GLU A 131 2.10 -4.42 -26.60
C GLU A 131 1.16 -4.52 -27.81
N ASN A 132 0.23 -3.56 -27.93
CA ASN A 132 -0.76 -3.53 -29.01
C ASN A 132 -0.30 -2.72 -30.24
N PHE A 133 0.93 -2.19 -30.23
CA PHE A 133 1.46 -1.49 -31.39
C PHE A 133 1.44 -2.41 -32.62
N PRO A 134 0.89 -1.96 -33.77
CA PRO A 134 0.78 -2.77 -34.97
C PRO A 134 2.16 -2.92 -35.65
N VAL A 135 2.97 -3.86 -35.15
CA VAL A 135 4.22 -4.34 -35.78
C VAL A 135 4.00 -4.59 -37.27
N ALA A 136 4.69 -3.83 -38.12
CA ALA A 136 4.62 -3.98 -39.58
C ALA A 136 5.96 -4.43 -40.18
N THR A 137 7.03 -4.36 -39.38
CA THR A 137 8.39 -4.68 -39.81
C THR A 137 9.10 -5.54 -38.78
N ILE A 138 10.15 -6.26 -39.21
CA ILE A 138 11.06 -6.98 -38.30
C ILE A 138 11.74 -6.02 -37.32
N ALA A 139 12.02 -4.78 -37.73
CA ALA A 139 12.58 -3.76 -36.85
C ALA A 139 11.63 -3.40 -35.69
N ASP A 140 10.32 -3.33 -35.93
CA ASP A 140 9.33 -3.13 -34.87
C ASP A 140 9.32 -4.30 -33.87
N LEU A 141 9.48 -5.54 -34.36
CA LEU A 141 9.54 -6.74 -33.52
C LEU A 141 10.83 -6.77 -32.68
N ILE A 142 11.98 -6.46 -33.28
CA ILE A 142 13.26 -6.33 -32.58
C ILE A 142 13.14 -5.30 -31.46
N ALA A 143 12.56 -4.14 -31.73
CA ALA A 143 12.40 -3.09 -30.72
C ALA A 143 11.50 -3.53 -29.53
N LYS A 144 10.51 -4.42 -29.74
CA LYS A 144 9.76 -5.04 -28.64
C LYS A 144 10.60 -6.02 -27.82
N VAL A 145 11.41 -6.85 -28.49
CA VAL A 145 12.31 -7.80 -27.83
C VAL A 145 13.36 -7.07 -26.99
N GLU A 146 13.95 -6.01 -27.52
CA GLU A 146 14.89 -5.15 -26.78
C GLU A 146 14.24 -4.53 -25.54
N LEU A 147 12.97 -4.11 -25.64
CA LEU A 147 12.24 -3.60 -24.49
C LEU A 147 11.99 -4.68 -23.43
N ILE A 148 11.71 -5.93 -23.84
CA ILE A 148 11.54 -7.07 -22.92
C ILE A 148 12.80 -7.33 -22.13
N GLU A 149 13.95 -7.32 -22.79
CA GLU A 149 15.25 -7.49 -22.13
C GLU A 149 15.53 -6.32 -21.16
N GLU A 150 15.20 -5.09 -21.54
CA GLU A 150 15.37 -3.90 -20.68
C GLU A 150 14.48 -3.94 -19.43
N THR A 151 13.28 -4.51 -19.55
CA THR A 151 12.23 -4.45 -18.52
C THR A 151 12.09 -5.76 -17.72
N ASP A 152 13.00 -6.71 -17.91
CA ASP A 152 12.94 -8.05 -17.30
C ASP A 152 11.61 -8.78 -17.58
N GLY A 153 11.06 -8.62 -18.79
CA GLY A 153 9.89 -9.39 -19.23
C GLY A 153 8.53 -8.74 -19.04
N GLN A 154 8.44 -7.40 -19.02
CA GLN A 154 7.15 -6.73 -18.83
C GLN A 154 6.17 -6.88 -20.01
N VAL A 155 6.66 -7.16 -21.23
CA VAL A 155 5.79 -7.45 -22.38
C VAL A 155 5.54 -8.95 -22.46
N ASP A 156 4.27 -9.33 -22.64
CA ASP A 156 3.86 -10.73 -22.75
C ASP A 156 4.49 -11.43 -23.98
N ILE A 157 5.08 -12.60 -23.75
CA ILE A 157 5.65 -13.45 -24.79
C ILE A 157 4.60 -13.91 -25.82
N GLU A 158 3.33 -14.04 -25.42
CA GLU A 158 2.23 -14.38 -26.32
C GLU A 158 1.96 -13.26 -27.34
N VAL A 159 2.14 -12.00 -26.93
CA VAL A 159 2.02 -10.83 -27.81
C VAL A 159 3.13 -10.85 -28.87
N LEU A 160 4.37 -11.18 -28.49
CA LEU A 160 5.46 -11.35 -29.44
C LEU A 160 5.20 -12.47 -30.45
N LEU A 161 4.71 -13.63 -29.99
CA LEU A 161 4.39 -14.75 -30.87
C LEU A 161 3.29 -14.40 -31.86
N ARG A 162 2.27 -13.64 -31.41
CA ARG A 162 1.21 -13.11 -32.28
C ARG A 162 1.76 -12.18 -33.35
N ASP A 163 2.64 -11.25 -32.99
CA ASP A 163 3.25 -10.33 -33.96
C ASP A 163 4.18 -11.03 -34.95
N LEU A 164 4.94 -12.03 -34.49
CA LEU A 164 5.79 -12.85 -35.36
C LEU A 164 4.96 -13.64 -36.38
N ARG A 165 3.89 -14.30 -35.94
CA ARG A 165 2.97 -15.03 -36.84
C ARG A 165 2.34 -14.08 -37.88
N ARG A 166 1.99 -12.86 -37.48
CA ARG A 166 1.47 -11.85 -38.40
C ARG A 166 2.49 -11.43 -39.45
N LEU A 167 3.74 -11.20 -39.06
CA LEU A 167 4.81 -10.88 -40.00
C LEU A 167 5.17 -12.06 -40.93
N ALA A 168 5.09 -13.29 -40.43
CA ALA A 168 5.32 -14.50 -41.22
C ALA A 168 4.19 -14.78 -42.24
N GLY A 169 3.09 -14.00 -42.22
CA GLY A 169 1.92 -14.21 -43.08
C GLY A 169 1.03 -15.37 -42.63
N GLU A 170 1.25 -15.90 -41.42
CA GLU A 170 0.45 -16.98 -40.83
C GLU A 170 -0.87 -16.47 -40.22
N ALA A 171 -0.96 -15.16 -39.96
CA ALA A 171 -2.19 -14.51 -39.51
C ALA A 171 -3.12 -14.19 -40.69
N ALA A 172 -3.62 -15.23 -41.36
CA ALA A 172 -4.75 -15.13 -42.29
C ALA A 172 -5.59 -16.42 -42.25
N ALA A 173 -6.47 -16.50 -41.25
CA ALA A 173 -7.81 -17.11 -41.30
C ALA A 173 -8.62 -16.61 -40.10
#